data_AF-A0A527GJ45-F1
#
_entry.id   AF-A0A527GJ45-F1
#
_cell.length_a   1.000
_cell.length_b   1.000
_cell.length_c   1.000
_cell.angle_alpha   90.00
_cell.angle_beta   90.00
_cell.angle_gamma   90.00
#
_symmetry.space_group_name_H-M   'P 1'
#
loop_
_entity.id
_entity.type
_entity.pdbx_description
1 polymer ?
#
loop_
_entity_poly.entity_id
_entity_poly.type
_entity_poly.pdbx_seq_one_letter_code
_entity_poly.pdbx_strand_id
1 'polypeptide(L)'
;EATVIVKGNCGIPEFRGTEIHYSGTPELMADYVRLAVDGGAKIIGGCCGTSFQHLAAMRKALDAHTKADRPTVAAIVERIGPMRNKVATENTAETSEA
;
A
#
# COMPACT_ATOMS: atom_id res chain seq x y z
N GLU A 1 -10.20 13.39 -13.70
CA GLU A 1 -9.22 12.56 -12.95
C GLU A 1 -9.88 12.10 -11.65
N ALA A 2 -9.80 10.82 -11.28
CA ALA A 2 -10.41 10.31 -10.05
C ALA A 2 -9.45 10.42 -8.86
N THR A 3 -9.96 10.76 -7.68
CA THR A 3 -9.17 10.74 -6.44
C THR A 3 -9.01 9.30 -5.98
N VAL A 4 -7.77 8.79 -5.98
CA VAL A 4 -7.45 7.44 -5.52
C VAL A 4 -7.11 7.46 -4.03
N ILE A 5 -7.81 6.62 -3.27
CA ILE A 5 -7.62 6.43 -1.83
C ILE A 5 -7.12 5.01 -1.60
N VAL A 6 -6.03 4.85 -0.84
CA VAL A 6 -5.48 3.52 -0.50
C VAL A 6 -5.36 3.38 1.01
N LYS A 7 -5.87 2.27 1.53
CA LYS A 7 -5.83 1.94 2.97
C LYS A 7 -5.39 0.50 3.19
N GLY A 8 -4.08 0.26 3.20
CA GLY A 8 -3.51 -1.08 3.40
C GLY A 8 -3.66 -1.58 4.84
N ASN A 9 -3.80 -2.90 5.03
CA ASN A 9 -3.58 -3.51 6.35
C ASN A 9 -2.11 -3.32 6.78
N CYS A 10 -1.81 -3.43 8.07
CA CYS A 10 -0.45 -3.36 8.59
C CYS A 10 0.30 -4.68 8.34
N GLY A 11 0.69 -4.94 7.09
CA GLY A 11 1.23 -6.24 6.68
C GLY A 11 0.15 -7.32 6.57
N ILE A 12 0.60 -8.58 6.49
CA ILE A 12 -0.28 -9.73 6.28
C ILE A 12 -0.89 -10.16 7.62
N PRO A 13 -2.22 -10.31 7.71
CA PRO A 13 -2.86 -10.87 8.89
C PRO A 13 -2.54 -12.38 9.00
N GLU A 14 -2.09 -12.80 10.18
CA GLU A 14 -1.74 -14.17 10.51
C GLU A 14 -2.44 -14.59 11.80
N PHE A 15 -3.08 -15.77 11.81
CA PHE A 15 -3.58 -16.35 13.04
C PHE A 15 -2.45 -16.94 13.87
N ARG A 16 -2.36 -16.55 15.14
CA ARG A 16 -1.52 -17.20 16.15
C ARG A 16 -2.44 -17.70 17.26
N GLY A 17 -2.86 -18.96 17.14
CA GLY A 17 -3.95 -19.49 17.93
C GLY A 17 -5.29 -18.86 17.51
N THR A 18 -5.98 -18.21 18.44
CA THR A 18 -7.26 -17.52 18.21
C THR A 18 -7.10 -16.03 17.89
N GLU A 19 -5.89 -15.49 17.98
CA GLU A 19 -5.61 -14.07 17.79
C GLU A 19 -5.07 -13.78 16.39
N ILE A 20 -5.46 -12.65 15.82
CA ILE A 20 -4.92 -12.14 14.55
C ILE A 20 -3.76 -11.21 14.86
N HIS A 21 -2.58 -11.56 14.37
CA HIS A 21 -1.39 -10.72 14.39
C HIS A 21 -1.10 -10.14 13.02
N TYR A 22 -0.55 -8.94 13.01
CA TYR A 22 -0.21 -8.20 11.82
C TYR A 22 1.31 -8.09 11.73
N SER A 23 1.89 -8.48 10.60
CA SER A 23 3.35 -8.52 10.41
C SER A 23 4.00 -7.19 10.05
N GLY A 24 3.20 -6.16 9.76
CA GLY A 24 3.72 -4.87 9.34
C GLY A 24 4.45 -4.14 10.47
N THR A 25 5.61 -3.59 10.13
CA THR A 25 6.39 -2.71 11.00
C THR A 25 6.21 -1.25 10.57
N PRO A 26 6.58 -0.27 11.41
CA PRO A 26 6.61 1.14 11.01
C PRO A 26 7.44 1.40 9.75
N GLU A 27 8.55 0.69 9.58
CA GLU A 27 9.44 0.79 8.41
C GLU A 27 8.76 0.24 7.15
N LEU A 28 8.09 -0.91 7.25
CA LEU A 28 7.33 -1.48 6.14
C LEU A 28 6.21 -0.53 5.69
N MET A 29 5.48 0.05 6.66
CA MET A 29 4.40 1.00 6.37
C MET A 29 4.93 2.32 5.78
N ALA A 30 6.16 2.72 6.11
CA ALA A 30 6.83 3.84 5.46
C ALA A 30 7.15 3.54 3.98
N ASP A 31 7.61 2.33 3.66
CA ASP A 31 7.85 1.93 2.26
C ASP A 31 6.56 1.81 1.45
N TYR A 32 5.51 1.29 2.07
CA TYR A 32 4.16 1.29 1.50
C TYR A 32 3.71 2.70 1.07
N VAL A 33 3.93 3.72 1.90
CA VAL A 33 3.55 5.11 1.58
C VAL A 33 4.27 5.62 0.35
N ARG A 34 5.59 5.42 0.25
CA ARG A 34 6.39 5.86 -0.91
C ARG A 34 5.85 5.25 -2.20
N LEU A 35 5.65 3.93 -2.19
CA LEU A 35 5.09 3.19 -3.33
C LEU A 35 3.67 3.66 -3.68
N ALA A 36 2.83 3.96 -2.69
CA ALA A 36 1.47 4.45 -2.93
C ALA A 36 1.44 5.85 -3.56
N VAL A 37 2.33 6.75 -3.13
CA VAL A 37 2.51 8.08 -3.74
C VAL A 37 2.94 7.96 -5.20
N ASP A 38 3.97 7.13 -5.46
CA ASP A 38 4.48 6.90 -6.81
C ASP A 38 3.44 6.21 -7.70
N GLY A 39 2.60 5.36 -7.10
CA GLY A 39 1.43 4.72 -7.73
C GLY A 39 0.26 5.66 -8.04
N GLY A 40 0.29 6.91 -7.55
CA GLY A 40 -0.72 7.94 -7.84
C GLY A 40 -1.82 8.12 -6.80
N ALA A 41 -1.70 7.49 -5.62
CA ALA A 41 -2.64 7.72 -4.52
C ALA A 41 -2.60 9.19 -4.05
N LYS A 42 -3.76 9.74 -3.73
CA LYS A 42 -3.91 11.12 -3.20
C LYS A 42 -4.18 11.13 -1.70
N ILE A 43 -4.83 10.08 -1.19
CA ILE A 43 -5.08 9.87 0.24
C ILE A 43 -4.56 8.48 0.59
N ILE A 44 -3.67 8.42 1.58
CA ILE A 44 -3.00 7.18 2.01
C ILE A 44 -3.22 7.02 3.50
N GLY A 45 -3.63 5.83 3.92
CA GLY A 45 -3.85 5.51 5.32
C GLY A 45 -3.62 4.03 5.62
N GLY A 46 -3.87 3.66 6.88
CA GLY A 46 -3.81 2.28 7.35
C GLY A 46 -5.18 1.72 7.73
N CYS A 47 -5.34 0.41 7.60
CA CYS A 47 -6.52 -0.36 7.99
C CYS A 47 -6.20 -1.16 9.27
N CYS A 48 -6.67 -2.40 9.33
CA CYS A 48 -6.48 -3.28 10.47
C CYS A 48 -4.99 -3.48 10.79
N GLY A 49 -4.67 -3.53 12.08
CA GLY A 49 -3.30 -3.65 12.60
C GLY A 49 -2.50 -2.35 12.63
N THR A 50 -2.96 -1.27 11.99
CA THR A 50 -2.23 0.01 11.99
C THR A 50 -2.35 0.68 13.36
N SER A 51 -1.22 1.15 13.89
CA SER A 51 -1.14 1.88 15.16
C SER A 51 -0.64 3.32 14.97
N PHE A 52 -0.64 4.12 16.03
CA PHE A 52 -0.09 5.49 15.98
C PHE A 52 1.38 5.55 15.57
N GLN A 53 2.19 4.57 15.98
CA GLN A 53 3.60 4.49 15.59
C GLN A 53 3.76 4.27 14.08
N HIS A 54 2.90 3.44 13.49
CA HIS A 54 2.86 3.24 12.04
C HIS A 54 2.49 4.54 11.33
N LEU A 55 1.44 5.23 11.78
CA LEU A 55 1.02 6.50 11.17
C LEU A 55 2.10 7.58 11.27
N ALA A 56 2.84 7.65 12.38
CA ALA A 56 3.95 8.58 12.53
C ALA A 56 5.08 8.28 11.53
N ALA A 57 5.45 6.99 11.36
CA ALA A 57 6.46 6.59 10.39
C ALA A 57 6.00 6.83 8.93
N MET A 58 4.74 6.50 8.63
CA MET A 58 4.09 6.77 7.36
C MET A 58 4.12 8.27 7.02
N ARG A 59 3.78 9.13 8.00
CA ARG A 59 3.80 10.57 7.82
C ARG A 59 5.22 11.10 7.58
N LYS A 60 6.20 10.65 8.36
CA LYS A 60 7.61 11.02 8.16
C LYS A 60 8.11 10.61 6.78
N ALA A 61 7.73 9.42 6.31
CA ALA A 61 8.09 8.92 5.00
C ALA A 61 7.45 9.75 3.88
N LEU A 62 6.16 10.11 4.02
CA LEU A 62 5.46 10.96 3.07
C LEU A 62 6.16 12.32 2.90
N ASP A 63 6.55 12.95 4.01
CA ASP A 63 7.15 14.28 4.00
C ASP A 63 8.55 14.32 3.43
N ALA A 64 9.30 13.24 3.60
CA ALA A 64 10.66 13.11 3.08
C ALA A 64 10.70 12.59 1.64
N HIS A 65 9.58 12.11 1.09
CA HIS A 65 9.56 11.44 -0.22
C HIS A 65 9.36 12.46 -1.35
N THR A 66 10.23 12.39 -2.35
CA THR A 66 10.02 13.06 -3.63
C THR A 66 9.41 12.06 -4.59
N LYS A 67 8.24 12.39 -5.15
CA LYS A 67 7.51 11.48 -6.04
C LYS A 67 8.41 11.01 -7.19
N ALA A 68 8.47 9.70 -7.36
CA ALA A 68 9.19 9.03 -8.43
C ALA A 68 8.21 8.47 -9.49
N ASP A 69 8.78 7.78 -10.48
CA ASP A 69 8.00 7.05 -11.48
C ASP A 69 7.18 5.92 -10.85
N ARG A 70 6.11 5.54 -11.54
CA ARG A 70 5.21 4.46 -11.09
C ARG A 70 6.02 3.16 -10.88
N PRO A 71 5.94 2.52 -9.69
CA PRO A 71 6.75 1.36 -9.39
C PRO A 71 6.32 0.14 -10.21
N THR A 72 7.29 -0.69 -10.60
CA THR A 72 7.01 -1.99 -11.21
C THR A 72 6.55 -2.99 -10.16
N VAL A 73 5.85 -4.06 -10.58
CA VAL A 73 5.46 -5.15 -9.67
C VAL A 73 6.68 -5.78 -9.00
N ALA A 74 7.80 -5.93 -9.72
CA ALA A 74 9.03 -6.47 -9.16
C ALA A 74 9.58 -5.60 -8.01
N ALA A 75 9.61 -4.28 -8.20
CA ALA A 75 10.05 -3.33 -7.17
C ALA A 75 9.12 -3.31 -5.95
N ILE A 76 7.81 -3.47 -6.15
CA ILE A 76 6.85 -3.62 -5.05
C ILE A 76 7.17 -4.88 -4.26
N VAL A 77 7.33 -6.03 -4.92
CA VAL A 77 7.60 -7.32 -4.27
C VAL A 77 8.91 -7.29 -3.49
N GLU A 78 9.95 -6.68 -4.05
CA GLU A 78 11.25 -6.53 -3.39
C GLU A 78 11.15 -5.74 -2.09
N ARG A 79 10.39 -4.64 -2.07
CA ARG A 79 10.35 -3.70 -0.96
C ARG A 79 9.36 -4.07 0.14
N ILE A 80 8.19 -4.60 -0.23
CA ILE A 80 7.09 -4.85 0.73
C ILE A 80 6.65 -6.32 0.81
N GLY A 81 7.33 -7.21 0.07
CA GLY A 81 7.10 -8.65 0.10
C GLY A 81 6.14 -9.17 -0.98
N PRO A 82 5.97 -10.50 -1.04
CA PRO A 82 5.24 -11.15 -2.13
C PRO A 82 3.74 -10.81 -2.12
N MET A 83 3.20 -10.63 -3.33
CA MET A 83 1.76 -10.44 -3.53
C MET A 83 0.99 -11.71 -3.14
N ARG A 84 0.02 -11.58 -2.23
CA ARG A 84 -0.84 -12.69 -1.80
C ARG A 84 -2.13 -12.81 -2.63
N ASN A 85 -2.55 -11.71 -3.26
CA ASN A 85 -3.74 -11.68 -4.12
C ASN A 85 -3.35 -11.80 -5.59
N LYS A 86 -4.29 -12.30 -6.41
CA LYS A 86 -4.16 -12.30 -7.86
C LYS A 86 -3.98 -10.87 -8.36
N VAL A 87 -3.10 -10.70 -9.35
CA VAL A 87 -2.95 -9.42 -10.05
C VAL A 87 -4.26 -9.13 -10.79
N ALA A 88 -4.73 -7.89 -10.71
CA ALA A 88 -5.89 -7.47 -11.46
C ALA A 88 -5.62 -7.64 -12.96
N THR A 89 -6.55 -8.24 -13.68
CA THR A 89 -6.53 -8.23 -15.15
C THR A 89 -6.72 -6.80 -15.64
N GLU A 90 -6.13 -6.46 -16.78
CA GLU A 90 -6.38 -5.16 -17.40
C GLU A 90 -7.88 -4.99 -17.63
N ASN A 91 -8.39 -3.83 -17.23
CA ASN A 91 -9.79 -3.50 -17.41
C ASN A 91 -9.96 -3.06 -18.86
N THR A 92 -10.23 -4.00 -19.77
CA THR A 92 -10.73 -3.68 -21.12
C THR A 92 -12.18 -3.22 -21.01
N ALA A 93 -12.39 -2.05 -20.40
CA ALA A 93 -13.62 -1.33 -20.60
C ALA A 93 -13.58 -0.84 -22.05
N GLU A 94 -14.19 -1.58 -22.97
CA GLU A 94 -14.57 -1.04 -24.27
C GLU A 94 -15.38 0.24 -23.99
N THR A 95 -14.91 1.35 -24.53
CA THR A 95 -15.67 2.60 -24.59
C THR A 95 -16.94 2.33 -25.39
N SER A 96 -18.00 1.94 -24.69
CA SER A 96 -19.36 2.06 -25.18
C SER A 96 -19.74 3.53 -25.06
N GLU A 97 -19.31 4.32 -26.05
CA GLU A 97 -19.95 5.60 -26.37
C GLU A 97 -20.71 5.41 -27.67
N ALA A 98 -22.03 5.64 -27.56
CA ALA A 98 -22.98 5.79 -28.66
C ALA A 98 -22.81 7.15 -29.36
#